data_AF-A0A9P7K3Q9-F1
#
_entry.id   AF-A0A9P7K3Q9-F1
#
_cell.length_a   1.000
_cell.length_b   1.000
_cell.length_c   1.000
_cell.angle_alpha   90.00
_cell.angle_beta   90.00
_cell.angle_gamma   90.00
#
_symmetry.space_group_name_H-M   'P 1'
#
loop_
_entity.id
_entity.type
_entity.pdbx_description
1 polymer ?
#
loop_
_entity_poly.entity_id
_entity_poly.type
_entity_poly.pdbx_seq_one_letter_code
_entity_poly.pdbx_strand_id
1 'polypeptide(L)'
;MKYAVRVRNAALVDQAAPLLIGNSLADMVKLFEPAMVPSWLDYYERWKAVARDALNFASQRKISEIVIQMVTKERPTIRSSELQSINIRQCRDCTAPSDNLTISILSKLGRGVQSLQNLDDTFDVKACCDTSKSDILSWRSGVESAIKELPTFSSLVSNWSE
;
A
#
# COMPACT_ATOMS: atom_id res chain seq x y z
N MET A 1 -20.43 10.86 -5.92
CA MET A 1 -21.14 9.83 -5.11
C MET A 1 -22.65 10.03 -5.05
N LYS A 2 -23.17 11.09 -4.41
CA LYS A 2 -24.62 11.33 -4.26
C LYS A 2 -25.43 11.16 -5.56
N TYR A 3 -24.95 11.74 -6.66
CA TYR A 3 -25.58 11.56 -7.97
C TYR A 3 -25.59 10.10 -8.42
N ALA A 4 -24.44 9.43 -8.39
CA ALA A 4 -24.26 8.04 -8.84
C ALA A 4 -25.12 7.05 -8.03
N VAL A 5 -25.22 7.26 -6.71
CA VAL A 5 -26.14 6.51 -5.82
C VAL A 5 -27.59 6.79 -6.21
N ARG A 6 -27.97 8.06 -6.37
CA ARG A 6 -29.34 8.46 -6.71
C ARG A 6 -29.83 7.86 -8.03
N VAL A 7 -28.96 7.79 -9.04
CA VAL A 7 -29.30 7.19 -10.34
C VAL A 7 -29.03 5.68 -10.40
N ARG A 8 -28.67 5.05 -9.27
CA ARG A 8 -28.34 3.62 -9.14
C ARG A 8 -27.40 3.12 -10.25
N ASN A 9 -26.38 3.91 -10.59
CA ASN A 9 -25.40 3.53 -11.61
C ASN A 9 -24.14 2.93 -10.97
N ALA A 10 -24.00 1.61 -11.07
CA ALA A 10 -22.96 0.85 -10.36
C ALA A 10 -21.57 1.26 -10.83
N ALA A 11 -21.39 1.41 -12.15
CA ALA A 11 -20.12 1.81 -12.74
C ALA A 11 -19.67 3.20 -12.24
N LEU A 12 -20.57 4.18 -12.16
CA LEU A 12 -20.23 5.51 -11.63
C LEU A 12 -19.90 5.47 -10.14
N VAL A 13 -20.55 4.60 -9.37
CA VAL A 13 -20.26 4.41 -7.96
C VAL A 13 -18.91 3.74 -7.76
N ASP A 14 -18.57 2.72 -8.55
CA ASP A 14 -17.30 2.02 -8.47
C ASP A 14 -16.11 2.90 -8.88
N GLN A 15 -16.31 3.81 -9.84
CA GLN A 15 -15.31 4.83 -10.17
C GLN A 15 -15.17 5.89 -9.07
N ALA A 16 -16.26 6.26 -8.41
CA ALA A 16 -16.25 7.29 -7.38
C ALA A 16 -15.76 6.79 -6.01
N ALA A 17 -16.01 5.52 -5.65
CA ALA A 17 -15.72 4.99 -4.32
C ALA A 17 -14.24 5.14 -3.91
N PRO A 18 -13.24 4.76 -4.74
CA PRO A 18 -11.82 4.93 -4.40
C PRO A 18 -11.43 6.39 -4.12
N LEU A 19 -12.05 7.35 -4.82
CA LEU A 19 -11.76 8.79 -4.65
C LEU A 19 -12.22 9.33 -3.30
N LEU A 20 -13.06 8.60 -2.59
CA LEU A 20 -13.67 9.03 -1.33
C LEU A 20 -13.05 8.37 -0.10
N ILE A 21 -12.19 7.38 -0.32
CA ILE A 21 -11.51 6.59 0.71
C ILE A 21 -10.61 7.46 1.63
N GLY A 22 -10.19 8.64 1.20
CA GLY A 22 -9.42 9.57 2.02
C GLY A 22 -10.27 10.50 2.90
N ASN A 23 -11.59 10.54 2.68
CA ASN A 23 -12.47 11.39 3.48
C ASN A 23 -12.74 10.78 4.86
N SER A 24 -13.15 11.64 5.79
CA SER A 24 -13.55 11.17 7.11
C SER A 24 -14.79 10.27 6.99
N LEU A 25 -14.86 9.22 7.82
CA LEU A 25 -16.04 8.36 7.86
C LEU A 25 -17.33 9.16 8.14
N ALA A 26 -17.23 10.20 8.99
CA ALA A 26 -18.34 11.08 9.32
C ALA A 26 -18.89 11.83 8.10
N ASP A 27 -18.02 12.27 7.19
CA ASP A 27 -18.45 12.93 5.96
C ASP A 27 -19.03 11.93 4.97
N MET A 28 -18.46 10.73 4.92
CA MET A 28 -18.94 9.68 4.04
C MET A 28 -20.34 9.19 4.39
N VAL A 29 -20.65 9.02 5.68
CA VAL A 29 -21.99 8.62 6.14
C VAL A 29 -23.06 9.63 5.72
N LYS A 30 -22.74 10.93 5.55
CA LYS A 30 -23.66 11.96 5.03
C LYS A 30 -23.90 11.88 3.51
N LEU A 31 -23.06 11.13 2.79
CA LEU A 31 -23.15 10.97 1.34
C LEU A 31 -23.92 9.71 0.93
N PHE A 32 -24.01 8.74 1.83
CA PHE A 32 -24.65 7.44 1.60
C PHE A 32 -26.05 7.38 2.18
N GLU A 33 -26.91 6.58 1.54
CA GLU A 33 -28.12 6.12 2.18
C GLU A 33 -27.76 5.22 3.37
N PRO A 34 -28.54 5.22 4.47
CA PRO A 34 -28.22 4.44 5.66
C PRO A 34 -27.96 2.95 5.37
N ALA A 35 -28.67 2.37 4.41
CA ALA A 35 -28.51 0.97 4.00
C ALA A 35 -27.15 0.64 3.36
N MET A 36 -26.43 1.64 2.83
CA MET A 36 -25.14 1.45 2.16
C MET A 36 -23.94 1.65 3.10
N VAL A 37 -24.16 2.21 4.28
CA VAL A 37 -23.11 2.49 5.26
C VAL A 37 -22.35 1.21 5.67
N PRO A 38 -22.99 0.06 5.93
CA PRO A 38 -22.26 -1.18 6.25
C PRO A 38 -21.31 -1.62 5.13
N SER A 39 -21.76 -1.56 3.87
CA SER A 39 -20.91 -1.88 2.70
C SER A 39 -19.75 -0.90 2.56
N TRP A 40 -19.95 0.38 2.90
CA TRP A 40 -18.88 1.37 2.90
C TRP A 40 -17.83 1.09 3.98
N LEU A 41 -18.27 0.67 5.16
CA LEU A 41 -17.37 0.26 6.23
C LEU A 41 -16.54 -0.96 5.81
N ASP A 42 -17.16 -2.01 5.26
CA ASP A 42 -16.40 -3.18 4.77
C ASP A 42 -15.40 -2.80 3.67
N TYR A 43 -15.84 -1.99 2.69
CA TYR A 43 -14.97 -1.49 1.65
C TYR A 43 -13.77 -0.72 2.23
N TYR A 44 -14.02 0.20 3.16
CA TYR A 44 -12.99 1.00 3.81
C TYR A 44 -12.03 0.15 4.67
N GLU A 45 -12.52 -0.87 5.38
CA GLU A 45 -11.68 -1.80 6.15
C GLU A 45 -10.69 -2.55 5.25
N ARG A 46 -11.12 -2.97 4.07
CA ARG A 46 -10.25 -3.65 3.10
C ARG A 46 -9.16 -2.72 2.56
N TRP A 47 -9.48 -1.46 2.27
CA TRP A 47 -8.46 -0.45 1.96
C TRP A 47 -7.48 -0.24 3.11
N LYS A 48 -7.96 -0.23 4.37
CA LYS A 48 -7.08 -0.18 5.54
C LYS A 48 -6.17 -1.39 5.67
N ALA A 49 -6.62 -2.58 5.24
CA ALA A 49 -5.76 -3.76 5.21
C ALA A 49 -4.61 -3.56 4.22
N VAL A 50 -4.91 -3.11 3.00
CA VAL A 50 -3.87 -2.79 1.98
C VAL A 50 -2.89 -1.75 2.49
N ALA A 51 -3.34 -0.69 3.17
CA ALA A 51 -2.45 0.33 3.72
C ALA A 51 -1.51 -0.24 4.80
N ARG A 52 -2.03 -1.13 5.65
CA ARG A 52 -1.23 -1.84 6.67
C ARG A 52 -0.21 -2.78 6.03
N ASP A 53 -0.62 -3.52 5.00
CA ASP A 53 0.28 -4.43 4.28
C ASP A 53 1.37 -3.66 3.51
N ALA A 54 1.00 -2.52 2.92
CA ALA A 54 1.95 -1.60 2.30
C ALA A 54 3.02 -1.13 3.30
N LEU A 55 2.62 -0.74 4.53
CA LEU A 55 3.57 -0.40 5.59
C LEU A 55 4.47 -1.57 6.00
N ASN A 56 3.94 -2.79 6.00
CA ASN A 56 4.67 -4.01 6.35
C ASN A 56 5.57 -4.53 5.23
N PHE A 57 5.42 -4.07 3.99
CA PHE A 57 6.26 -4.50 2.87
C PHE A 57 7.76 -4.27 3.15
N ALA A 58 8.10 -3.14 3.77
CA ALA A 58 9.47 -2.81 4.15
C ALA A 58 10.05 -3.76 5.22
N SER A 59 9.22 -4.31 6.10
CA SER A 59 9.67 -5.27 7.12
C SER A 59 9.78 -6.69 6.57
N GLN A 60 8.87 -7.11 5.68
CA GLN A 60 8.89 -8.43 5.04
C GLN A 60 10.11 -8.61 4.13
N ARG A 61 10.53 -7.56 3.39
CA ARG A 61 11.75 -7.63 2.58
C ARG A 61 13.04 -7.82 3.40
N LYS A 62 13.16 -7.15 4.55
CA LYS A 62 14.31 -7.36 5.45
C LYS A 62 14.42 -8.82 5.88
N ILE A 63 13.29 -9.52 6.06
CA ILE A 63 13.27 -10.94 6.42
C ILE A 63 13.61 -11.82 5.22
N SER A 64 13.06 -11.55 4.02
CA SER A 64 13.35 -12.34 2.81
C SER A 64 14.82 -12.29 2.40
N GLU A 65 15.50 -11.13 2.54
CA GLU A 65 16.93 -11.02 2.28
C GLU A 65 17.78 -11.85 3.27
N ILE A 66 17.40 -11.87 4.56
CA ILE A 66 18.06 -12.69 5.59
C ILE A 66 17.87 -14.18 5.28
N VAL A 67 16.65 -14.60 4.91
CA VAL A 67 16.33 -16.00 4.64
C VAL A 67 17.05 -16.52 3.39
N ILE A 68 17.12 -15.74 2.31
CA ILE A 68 17.86 -16.13 1.10
C ILE A 68 19.35 -16.32 1.43
N GLN A 69 19.95 -15.45 2.25
CA GLN A 69 21.34 -15.60 2.67
C GLN A 69 21.59 -16.84 3.55
N MET A 70 20.63 -17.19 4.42
CA MET A 70 20.69 -18.40 5.23
C MET A 70 20.55 -19.69 4.40
N VAL A 71 19.78 -19.66 3.32
CA VAL A 71 19.55 -20.83 2.46
C VAL A 71 20.67 -21.04 1.44
N THR A 72 21.37 -19.99 1.01
CA THR A 72 22.47 -20.11 0.03
C THR A 72 23.87 -20.32 0.61
N LYS A 73 24.04 -20.28 1.94
CA LYS A 73 25.31 -20.68 2.58
C LYS A 73 25.18 -22.08 3.16
N GLU A 74 25.85 -23.05 2.54
CA GLU A 74 26.26 -24.28 3.22
C GLU A 74 26.97 -23.88 4.53
N ARG A 75 26.33 -24.25 5.65
CA ARG A 75 26.82 -24.36 7.03
C ARG A 75 28.07 -23.54 7.41
N PRO A 76 27.93 -22.36 8.04
CA PRO A 76 29.07 -21.71 8.70
C PRO A 76 29.11 -22.04 10.20
N THR A 77 30.25 -22.54 10.65
CA THR A 77 30.66 -22.48 12.06
C THR A 77 30.88 -20.99 12.41
N ILE A 78 29.94 -20.39 13.13
CA ILE A 78 29.90 -18.95 13.41
C ILE A 78 30.96 -18.60 14.47
N ARG A 79 32.00 -17.84 14.09
CA ARG A 79 32.76 -16.99 15.02
C ARG A 79 32.09 -15.61 15.05
N SER A 80 31.84 -15.13 16.26
CA SER A 80 31.05 -13.95 16.63
C SER A 80 31.50 -12.58 16.08
N SER A 81 32.49 -12.52 15.17
CA SER A 81 33.13 -11.27 14.72
C SER A 81 32.77 -10.82 13.30
N GLU A 82 31.96 -11.56 12.54
CA GLU A 82 31.63 -11.24 11.13
C GLU A 82 30.17 -10.83 10.89
N LEU A 83 29.48 -10.32 11.91
CA LEU A 83 28.12 -9.75 11.77
C LEU A 83 28.09 -8.34 11.12
N GLN A 84 29.22 -7.83 10.62
CA GLN A 84 29.33 -6.44 10.14
C GLN A 84 29.19 -6.24 8.62
N SER A 85 28.81 -7.26 7.84
CA SER A 85 28.52 -7.05 6.42
C SER A 85 27.24 -7.75 5.98
N ILE A 86 26.12 -7.32 6.56
CA ILE A 86 24.85 -7.48 5.84
C ILE A 86 25.01 -6.62 4.59
N ASN A 87 25.24 -7.29 3.46
CA ASN A 87 25.34 -6.68 2.15
C ASN A 87 23.92 -6.28 1.71
N ILE A 88 23.36 -5.29 2.41
CA ILE A 88 22.27 -4.46 1.90
C ILE A 88 22.79 -3.97 0.55
N ARG A 89 22.03 -4.08 -0.54
CA ARG A 89 22.41 -3.55 -1.85
C ARG A 89 22.52 -2.02 -1.75
N GLN A 90 23.61 -1.55 -1.15
CA GLN A 90 23.88 -0.15 -0.90
C GLN A 90 24.27 0.47 -2.22
N CYS A 91 23.53 1.51 -2.59
CA CYS A 91 23.89 2.32 -3.72
C CYS A 91 25.16 3.09 -3.39
N ARG A 92 26.25 2.66 -4.01
CA ARG A 92 27.62 3.06 -3.71
C ARG A 92 27.87 4.56 -3.90
N ASP A 93 27.07 5.21 -4.75
CA ASP A 93 27.24 6.60 -5.18
C ASP A 93 26.16 7.56 -4.65
N CYS A 94 25.33 7.11 -3.70
CA CYS A 94 24.28 7.95 -3.13
C CYS A 94 24.76 8.63 -1.84
N THR A 95 24.87 9.96 -1.86
CA THR A 95 25.11 10.79 -0.65
C THR A 95 23.92 10.79 0.31
N ALA A 96 22.72 10.43 -0.17
CA ALA A 96 21.55 10.21 0.67
C ALA A 96 21.45 8.72 1.03
N PRO A 97 21.39 8.36 2.33
CA PRO A 97 21.20 6.97 2.73
C PRO A 97 19.87 6.44 2.16
N SER A 98 19.87 5.23 1.61
CA SER A 98 18.68 4.51 1.11
C SER A 98 17.52 4.48 2.12
N ASP A 99 17.86 4.58 3.41
CA ASP A 99 16.92 4.68 4.51
C ASP A 99 16.04 5.94 4.43
N ASN A 100 16.53 7.05 3.88
CA ASN A 100 15.74 8.28 3.75
C ASN A 100 14.57 8.13 2.78
N LEU A 101 14.75 7.38 1.68
CA LEU A 101 13.69 7.13 0.71
C LEU A 101 12.60 6.22 1.31
N THR A 102 13.02 5.14 1.96
CA THR A 102 12.11 4.22 2.65
C THR A 102 11.35 4.93 3.76
N ILE A 103 12.04 5.73 4.59
CA ILE A 103 11.39 6.53 5.65
C ILE A 103 10.42 7.55 5.06
N SER A 104 10.75 8.18 3.93
CA SER A 104 9.84 9.10 3.25
C SER A 104 8.55 8.42 2.81
N ILE A 105 8.64 7.27 2.13
CA ILE A 105 7.47 6.48 1.73
C ILE A 105 6.69 6.03 2.97
N LEU A 106 7.36 5.48 3.99
CA LEU A 106 6.72 5.06 5.24
C LEU A 106 6.01 6.22 5.95
N SER A 107 6.57 7.43 5.92
CA SER A 107 5.93 8.61 6.51
C SER A 107 4.66 9.01 5.75
N LYS A 108 4.64 8.86 4.41
CA LYS A 108 3.45 9.09 3.59
C LYS A 108 2.40 8.00 3.83
N LEU A 109 2.80 6.73 3.81
CA LEU A 109 1.92 5.59 4.12
C LEU A 109 1.39 5.61 5.56
N GLY A 110 2.14 6.20 6.50
CA GLY A 110 1.74 6.39 7.89
C GLY A 110 0.52 7.30 8.07
N ARG A 111 0.15 8.08 7.04
CA ARG A 111 -1.15 8.77 6.97
C ARG A 111 -2.33 7.81 6.76
N GLY A 112 -2.04 6.52 6.61
CA GLY A 112 -3.00 5.46 6.42
C GLY A 112 -3.58 5.48 5.02
N VAL A 113 -4.86 5.18 4.95
CA VAL A 113 -5.59 4.92 3.71
C VAL A 113 -5.62 6.08 2.71
N GLN A 114 -5.53 7.32 3.20
CA GLN A 114 -5.42 8.53 2.35
C GLN A 114 -4.23 8.47 1.39
N SER A 115 -3.11 7.88 1.82
CA SER A 115 -1.90 7.75 0.99
C SER A 115 -2.13 6.86 -0.25
N LEU A 116 -3.09 5.93 -0.18
CA LEU A 116 -3.38 5.03 -1.29
C LEU A 116 -4.21 5.67 -2.41
N GLN A 117 -4.79 6.85 -2.16
CA GLN A 117 -5.56 7.57 -3.19
C GLN A 117 -4.67 8.14 -4.29
N ASN A 118 -3.43 8.48 -3.95
CA ASN A 118 -2.46 9.03 -4.88
C ASN A 118 -1.12 8.32 -4.68
N LEU A 119 -0.96 7.18 -5.36
CA LEU A 119 0.28 6.42 -5.31
C LEU A 119 1.43 7.14 -6.00
N ASP A 120 1.15 8.03 -6.96
CA ASP A 120 2.20 8.88 -7.55
C ASP A 120 2.80 9.77 -6.48
N ASP A 121 2.02 10.51 -5.70
CA ASP A 121 2.57 11.29 -4.58
C ASP A 121 3.25 10.37 -3.54
N THR A 122 2.59 9.29 -3.13
CA THR A 122 3.14 8.41 -2.08
C THR A 122 4.51 7.80 -2.44
N PHE A 123 4.72 7.48 -3.72
CA PHE A 123 5.95 6.89 -4.24
C PHE A 123 6.80 7.86 -5.09
N ASP A 124 6.47 9.15 -5.13
CA ASP A 124 7.27 10.21 -5.77
C ASP A 124 8.49 10.53 -4.90
N VAL A 125 9.46 9.63 -5.00
CA VAL A 125 10.76 9.76 -4.36
C VAL A 125 11.84 9.62 -5.42
N LYS A 126 12.75 10.59 -5.46
CA LYS A 126 13.90 10.57 -6.36
C LYS A 126 14.89 9.51 -5.90
N ALA A 127 14.73 8.30 -6.46
CA ALA A 127 15.71 7.24 -6.29
C ALA A 127 17.06 7.70 -6.85
N CYS A 128 18.12 7.52 -6.07
CA CYS A 128 19.47 7.94 -6.41
C CYS A 128 20.21 6.94 -7.31
N CYS A 129 19.66 5.73 -7.49
CA CYS A 129 20.26 4.61 -8.22
C CYS A 129 19.18 3.64 -8.73
N ASP A 130 19.53 2.82 -9.72
CA ASP A 130 18.60 1.89 -10.36
C ASP A 130 18.07 0.80 -9.42
N THR A 131 18.89 0.31 -8.49
CA THR A 131 18.46 -0.72 -7.53
C THR A 131 17.35 -0.19 -6.63
N SER A 132 17.56 0.94 -5.95
CA SER A 132 16.51 1.54 -5.10
C SER A 132 15.28 1.94 -5.92
N LYS A 133 15.47 2.39 -7.16
CA LYS A 133 14.35 2.66 -8.08
C LYS A 133 13.54 1.39 -8.34
N SER A 134 14.20 0.28 -8.67
CA SER A 134 13.55 -1.02 -8.88
C SER A 134 12.81 -1.51 -7.63
N ASP A 135 13.38 -1.28 -6.45
CA ASP A 135 12.76 -1.68 -5.19
C ASP A 135 11.48 -0.90 -4.89
N ILE A 136 11.53 0.43 -5.07
CA ILE A 136 10.37 1.31 -4.91
C ILE A 136 9.28 0.97 -5.93
N LEU A 137 9.66 0.69 -7.19
CA LEU A 137 8.70 0.27 -8.22
C LEU A 137 8.06 -1.09 -7.90
N SER A 138 8.84 -2.04 -7.39
CA SER A 138 8.30 -3.34 -6.95
C SER A 138 7.34 -3.18 -5.77
N TRP A 139 7.66 -2.32 -4.81
CA TRP A 139 6.76 -2.01 -3.70
C TRP A 139 5.46 -1.39 -4.20
N ARG A 140 5.55 -0.33 -5.02
CA ARG A 140 4.41 0.32 -5.63
C ARG A 140 3.53 -0.66 -6.41
N SER A 141 4.15 -1.49 -7.25
CA SER A 141 3.42 -2.50 -8.04
C SER A 141 2.69 -3.51 -7.15
N GLY A 142 3.27 -3.90 -6.01
CA GLY A 142 2.60 -4.77 -5.05
C GLY A 142 1.35 -4.12 -4.44
N VAL A 143 1.45 -2.84 -4.08
CA VAL A 143 0.30 -2.06 -3.58
C VAL A 143 -0.78 -1.91 -4.65
N GLU A 144 -0.40 -1.57 -5.89
CA GLU A 144 -1.34 -1.47 -7.02
C GLU A 144 -2.06 -2.79 -7.29
N SER A 145 -1.36 -3.93 -7.20
CA SER A 145 -1.97 -5.24 -7.34
C SER A 145 -3.00 -5.51 -6.24
N ALA A 146 -2.62 -5.25 -4.97
CA ALA A 146 -3.52 -5.44 -3.84
C ALA A 146 -4.78 -4.55 -3.92
N ILE A 147 -4.65 -3.32 -4.43
CA ILE A 147 -5.81 -2.43 -4.67
C ILE A 147 -6.71 -2.99 -5.77
N LYS A 148 -6.14 -3.54 -6.85
CA LYS A 148 -6.93 -4.13 -7.96
C LYS A 148 -7.69 -5.39 -7.55
N GLU A 149 -7.19 -6.13 -6.55
CA GLU A 149 -7.85 -7.31 -6.00
C GLU A 149 -9.03 -6.96 -5.07
N LEU A 150 -9.17 -5.69 -4.67
CA LEU A 150 -10.31 -5.28 -3.85
C LEU A 150 -11.62 -5.43 -4.63
N PRO A 151 -12.69 -5.91 -3.96
CA PRO A 151 -14.01 -5.96 -4.58
C PRO A 151 -14.46 -4.54 -4.94
N THR A 152 -15.16 -4.39 -6.06
CA THR A 152 -15.87 -3.15 -6.38
C THR A 152 -16.88 -2.80 -5.29
N PHE A 153 -17.10 -1.51 -5.02
CA PHE A 153 -18.03 -1.12 -3.96
C PHE A 153 -19.45 -1.59 -4.23
N SER A 154 -19.92 -1.52 -5.48
CA SER A 154 -21.24 -2.00 -5.89
C SER A 154 -21.47 -3.48 -5.55
N SER A 155 -20.45 -4.33 -5.71
CA SER A 155 -20.51 -5.76 -5.37
C SER A 155 -20.73 -6.05 -3.88
N LEU A 156 -20.44 -5.07 -3.01
CA LEU A 156 -20.64 -5.19 -1.57
C LEU A 156 -22.02 -4.69 -1.12
N VAL A 157 -22.80 -4.08 -2.01
CA VAL A 157 -24.12 -3.55 -1.66
C VAL A 157 -25.20 -4.52 -2.16
N SER A 158 -25.87 -5.18 -1.22
CA SER A 158 -26.79 -6.30 -1.49
C SER A 158 -28.07 -5.95 -2.28
N ASN A 159 -28.37 -4.66 -2.50
CA ASN A 159 -29.67 -4.20 -3.01
C ASN A 159 -29.61 -3.44 -4.35
N TRP A 160 -28.55 -3.61 -5.15
CA TRP A 160 -28.41 -2.91 -6.44
C TRP A 160 -29.15 -3.57 -7.59
N SER A 161 -29.62 -4.80 -7.41
CA SER A 161 -30.38 -5.57 -8.39
C SER A 161 -31.88 -5.39 -8.18
N GLU A 162 -32.43 -4.33 -8.77
CA GLU A 162 -33.82 -4.26 -9.25
C GLU A 162 -33.80 -3.64 -10.66
#